data_AF-T1BS08-F1
#
_entry.id   AF-T1BS08-F1
#
_cell.length_a   1.000
_cell.length_b   1.000
_cell.length_c   1.000
_cell.angle_alpha   90.00
_cell.angle_beta   90.00
_cell.angle_gamma   90.00
#
_symmetry.space_group_name_H-M   'P 1'
#
loop_
_entity.id
_entity.type
_entity.pdbx_description
1 polymer ?
#
loop_
_entity_poly.entity_id
_entity_poly.type
_entity_poly.pdbx_seq_one_letter_code
_entity_poly.pdbx_strand_id
1 'polypeptide(L)' 'MFVNFIALILHYRIYNLLKKHDLLKRYSPEDVITHLERVYMLKIGDDWRISEIPKKTNDIIEALEIPIMQKSGS' A
#
# COMPACT_ATOMS: atom_id res chain seq x y z
N MET A 1 18.70 17.18 2.81
CA MET A 1 18.18 17.66 1.52
C MET A 1 17.88 16.54 0.53
N PHE A 2 18.81 15.63 0.21
CA PHE A 2 18.58 14.56 -0.78
C PHE A 2 17.44 13.58 -0.45
N VAL A 3 17.34 13.14 0.80
CA VAL A 3 16.24 12.24 1.25
C VAL A 3 14.88 12.90 1.08
N ASN A 4 14.76 14.20 1.38
CA ASN A 4 13.51 14.95 1.19
C ASN A 4 13.11 15.03 -0.29
N PHE A 5 14.10 15.15 -1.19
CA PHE A 5 13.84 15.15 -2.63
C PHE A 5 13.29 13.79 -3.12
N ILE A 6 13.88 12.68 -2.64
CA ILE A 6 13.36 11.34 -2.92
C ILE A 6 11.94 11.17 -2.36
N ALA A 7 11.73 11.58 -1.11
CA ALA A 7 10.42 11.51 -0.46
C ALA A 7 9.36 12.28 -1.25
N LEU A 8 9.70 13.48 -1.76
CA LEU A 8 8.80 14.27 -2.59
C LEU A 8 8.43 13.57 -3.90
N ILE A 9 9.42 12.98 -4.58
CA ILE A 9 9.18 12.21 -5.82
C ILE A 9 8.24 11.03 -5.55
N LEU A 10 8.48 10.27 -4.48
CA LEU A 10 7.64 9.14 -4.10
C LEU A 10 6.22 9.58 -3.73
N HIS A 11 6.10 10.66 -2.96
CA HIS A 11 4.80 11.24 -2.59
C HIS A 11 3.99 11.62 -3.83
N TYR A 12 4.61 12.30 -4.80
CA TYR A 12 3.93 12.66 -6.05
C TYR A 12 3.60 11.45 -6.94
N ARG A 13 4.40 10.37 -6.88
CA ARG A 13 4.06 9.11 -7.55
C ARG A 13 2.78 8.50 -6.98
N ILE A 14 2.67 8.43 -5.66
CA ILE A 14 1.46 7.92 -4.98
C ILE A 14 0.27 8.83 -5.30
N TYR A 15 0.45 10.15 -5.21
CA TYR A 15 -0.58 11.12 -5.57
C TYR A 15 -1.08 10.95 -7.01
N ASN A 16 -0.18 10.78 -7.98
CA ASN A 16 -0.56 10.55 -9.37
C ASN A 16 -1.28 9.20 -9.55
N LEU A 17 -0.89 8.17 -8.81
CA LEU A 17 -1.58 6.88 -8.80
C LEU A 17 -3.01 7.06 -8.32
N LEU A 18 -3.21 7.69 -7.15
CA LEU A 18 -4.53 8.01 -6.61
C LEU A 18 -5.37 8.85 -7.58
N LYS A 19 -4.75 9.83 -8.26
CA LYS A 19 -5.42 10.67 -9.25
C LYS A 19 -5.91 9.88 -10.46
N LYS A 20 -5.10 8.93 -10.95
CA LYS A 20 -5.46 8.08 -12.10
C LYS A 20 -6.69 7.21 -11.83
N HIS A 21 -6.89 6.80 -10.58
CA HIS A 21 -8.01 5.95 -10.16
C HIS A 21 -9.18 6.75 -9.52
N ASP A 22 -9.20 8.09 -9.61
CA ASP A 22 -10.19 8.99 -8.95
C ASP A 22 -10.33 8.77 -7.42
N LEU A 23 -9.27 8.30 -6.76
CA LEU A 23 -9.27 7.96 -5.33
C LEU A 23 -8.96 9.15 -4.42
N LEU A 24 -8.53 10.29 -4.97
CA LEU A 24 -8.17 11.49 -4.19
C LEU A 24 -9.32 12.08 -3.35
N LYS A 25 -10.57 11.74 -3.66
CA LYS A 25 -11.74 12.14 -2.85
C LYS A 25 -11.85 11.38 -1.53
N ARG A 26 -11.20 10.20 -1.44
CA ARG A 26 -11.30 9.27 -0.31
C ARG A 26 -9.98 9.05 0.42
N TYR A 27 -8.85 9.13 -0.28
CA TYR A 27 -7.54 8.81 0.26
C TYR A 27 -6.51 9.86 -0.12
N SER A 28 -5.73 10.30 0.87
CA SER A 28 -4.50 11.06 0.68
C SER A 28 -3.30 10.13 0.46
N PRO A 29 -2.18 10.62 -0.09
CA PRO A 29 -0.95 9.83 -0.19
C PRO A 29 -0.44 9.31 1.17
N GLU A 30 -0.64 10.08 2.25
CA GLU A 30 -0.29 9.68 3.61
C GLU A 30 -1.17 8.53 4.13
N ASP A 31 -2.46 8.54 3.79
CA ASP A 31 -3.37 7.43 4.12
C ASP A 31 -2.86 6.13 3.48
N VAL A 32 -2.45 6.17 2.22
CA VAL A 32 -1.93 4.98 1.51
C VAL A 32 -0.71 4.43 2.24
N ILE A 33 0.24 5.28 2.61
CA ILE A 33 1.45 4.86 3.34
C ILE A 33 1.04 4.21 4.68
N THR A 34 0.20 4.87 5.46
CA THR A 34 -0.27 4.38 6.77
C THR A 34 -0.98 3.02 6.67
N HIS A 35 -1.77 2.80 5.61
CA HIS A 35 -2.46 1.53 5.39
C HIS A 35 -1.50 0.42 4.97
N LEU A 36 -0.51 0.74 4.13
CA LEU A 36 0.49 -0.22 3.68
C LEU A 36 1.51 -0.59 4.76
N GLU A 37 1.85 0.33 5.67
CA GLU A 37 2.73 0.05 6.82
C GLU A 37 2.19 -1.05 7.74
N ARG A 38 0.88 -1.27 7.75
CA ARG A 38 0.23 -2.35 8.53
C ARG A 38 0.33 -3.71 7.85
N VAL A 39 0.70 -3.75 6.56
CA VAL A 39 0.86 -4.98 5.79
C VAL A 39 2.32 -5.39 5.81
N TYR A 40 2.63 -6.46 6.54
CA TYR A 40 3.98 -7.00 6.62
C TYR A 40 3.94 -8.51 6.73
N MET A 41 5.03 -9.17 6.35
CA MET A 41 5.14 -10.62 6.52
C MET A 41 5.55 -10.94 7.96
N LEU A 42 4.77 -11.81 8.59
CA LEU A 42 5.03 -12.43 9.88
C LEU A 42 5.65 -13.81 9.65
N LYS A 43 6.73 -14.09 10.37
CA LYS A 43 7.28 -15.44 10.47
C LYS A 43 6.60 -16.16 11.63
N ILE A 44 5.80 -17.19 11.34
CA ILE A 44 5.11 -18.00 12.35
C ILE A 44 5.64 -19.43 12.21
N GLY A 45 6.53 -19.82 13.12
CA GLY A 45 7.27 -21.09 13.01
C GLY A 45 8.23 -21.05 11.81
N ASP A 46 8.07 -22.00 10.90
CA ASP A 46 8.83 -22.08 9.64
C ASP A 46 8.13 -21.42 8.44
N ASP A 47 6.87 -20.98 8.61
CA ASP A 47 6.08 -20.37 7.54
C ASP A 47 6.14 -18.85 7.57
N TRP A 48 6.20 -18.25 6.37
CA TRP A 48 5.94 -16.82 6.17
C TRP A 48 4.47 -16.60 5.85
N ARG A 49 3.78 -15.79 6.67
CA ARG A 49 2.38 -15.43 6.46
C ARG A 49 2.24 -13.91 6.41
N ILE A 50 1.33 -13.40 5.59
CA ILE A 50 1.03 -11.97 5.57
C ILE A 50 0.23 -11.63 6.84
N SER A 51 0.51 -10.48 7.45
CA SER A 51 -0.28 -9.93 8.55
C SER A 51 -1.75 -9.77 8.14
N GLU A 52 -2.65 -9.68 9.12
CA GLU A 52 -4.06 -9.42 8.86
C GLU A 52 -4.22 -8.12 8.06
N ILE A 53 -4.74 -8.21 6.85
CA ILE A 53 -4.96 -7.06 5.97
C ILE A 53 -6.33 -6.45 6.31
N PRO A 54 -6.40 -5.22 6.83
CA PRO A 54 -7.67 -4.56 7.08
C PRO A 54 -8.44 -4.37 5.76
N LYS A 55 -9.78 -4.48 5.79
CA LYS A 55 -10.63 -4.32 4.59
C LYS A 55 -10.32 -3.05 3.78
N LYS A 56 -10.15 -1.92 4.47
CA LYS A 56 -9.79 -0.63 3.84
C LYS A 56 -8.44 -0.68 3.12
N THR A 57 -7.48 -1.42 3.66
CA THR A 57 -6.17 -1.61 3.01
C THR A 57 -6.31 -2.49 1.78
N ASN A 58 -7.17 -3.51 1.82
CA ASN A 58 -7.48 -4.32 0.64
C ASN A 58 -8.13 -3.48 -0.47
N ASP A 59 -9.09 -2.62 -0.13
CA ASP A 59 -9.72 -1.71 -1.09
C ASP A 59 -8.68 -0.80 -1.77
N ILE A 60 -7.68 -0.31 -1.02
CA ILE A 60 -6.58 0.50 -1.56
C ILE A 60 -5.67 -0.35 -2.45
N ILE A 61 -5.30 -1.56 -2.03
CA ILE A 61 -4.44 -2.47 -2.81
C ILE A 61 -5.10 -2.85 -4.15
N GLU A 62 -6.37 -3.22 -4.12
CA GLU A 62 -7.16 -3.54 -5.31
C GLU A 62 -7.34 -2.32 -6.22
N ALA A 63 -7.71 -1.17 -5.65
CA ALA A 63 -7.95 0.04 -6.43
C ALA A 63 -6.67 0.65 -7.03
N LEU A 64 -5.52 0.38 -6.43
CA LEU A 64 -4.20 0.79 -6.93
C LEU A 64 -3.50 -0.31 -7.75
N GLU A 65 -4.17 -1.46 -7.96
CA GLU A 65 -3.68 -2.62 -8.71
C GLU A 65 -2.29 -3.08 -8.27
N ILE A 66 -1.98 -2.94 -6.98
CA ILE A 66 -0.63 -3.23 -6.49
C ILE A 66 -0.50 -4.76 -6.30
N PRO A 67 0.49 -5.42 -6.94
CA PRO A 67 0.65 -6.88 -6.86
C PRO A 67 1.34 -7.31 -5.54
N ILE A 68 0.86 -6.83 -4.39
CA ILE A 68 1.35 -7.21 -3.05
C ILE A 68 0.60 -8.46 -2.54
N MET A 69 -0.63 -8.70 -3.00
CA MET A 69 -1.36 -9.91 -2.65
C MET A 69 -0.78 -11.12 -3.39
N GLN A 70 -0.02 -11.96 -2.67
CA GLN A 70 -0.03 -13.38 -3.00
C GLN A 70 -1.43 -13.88 -2.65
N LYS A 71 -2.27 -14.13 -3.67
CA LYS A 71 -3.33 -15.12 -3.53
C LYS A 71 -2.62 -16.42 -3.16
N SER A 72 -2.63 -16.76 -1.87
CA SER A 72 -2.37 -18.12 -1.43
C SER A 72 -3.44 -18.98 -2.08
N GLY A 73 -3.13 -19.46 -3.27
CA GLY A 73 -3.96 -20.37 -4.01
C GLY A 73 -3.86 -21.76 -3.40
N SER A 74 -5.02 -22.40 -3.38
CA SER A 74 -5.31 -23.83 -3.17
C SER A 74 -5.31 -24.32 -1.73
#